data_AF-A0AB39XUN7-F1
#
_entry.id   AF-A0AB39XUN7-F1
#
_cell.length_a   1.000
_cell.length_b   1.000
_cell.length_c   1.000
_cell.angle_alpha   90.00
_cell.angle_beta   90.00
_cell.angle_gamma   90.00
#
_symmetry.space_group_name_H-M   'P 1'
#
loop_
_entity.id
_entity.type
_entity.pdbx_description
1 polymer ?
#
loop_
_entity_poly.entity_id
_entity_poly.type
_entity_poly.pdbx_seq_one_letter_code
_entity_poly.pdbx_strand_id
1 'polypeptide(L)'
;MVPEAREVHPSRKDRKVLEACCRSPMTLERDLKRARIVLLAAYGRSTPSIAKGVGVQPRIGSLWRHRYADHGLEGLQDKPRHRKQPIYTKATDERILKQLDKPAPQGFVRWTGPLLAEALGDVDVQYVWRFLRNHKIDLVVRKSWRESNDPNFTAKAAYVVGLYVAPPQKDIVLCVDEKGFLGASARISEVAQWPRLDRSEPRLQAAWHDKLFAALEVATGKVIATHSKRRRRVEFLDFMDSITAVFPGRQLDLILDNLNTHKKNEHWLKPAPNVEFHFTPTSASWLNQVEVWFSVLQGSPSAALPSRALSSSRRTSMPTSTHTTKS
;
A
#
# COMPACT_ATOMS: atom_id res chain seq x y z
N MET A 1 50.81 27.27 -23.02
CA MET A 1 51.82 26.21 -23.23
C MET A 1 51.17 24.84 -23.12
N VAL A 2 51.37 23.97 -24.12
CA VAL A 2 51.01 22.54 -23.99
C VAL A 2 52.16 21.88 -23.23
N PRO A 3 51.94 21.25 -22.06
CA PRO A 3 53.01 20.58 -21.34
C PRO A 3 53.63 19.48 -22.20
N GLU A 4 54.96 19.36 -22.11
CA GLU A 4 55.76 18.39 -22.86
C GLU A 4 55.21 16.98 -22.64
N ALA A 5 55.09 16.22 -23.73
CA ALA A 5 54.24 15.04 -23.77
C ALA A 5 54.96 13.82 -23.16
N ARG A 6 54.57 13.44 -21.94
CA ARG A 6 55.13 12.27 -21.25
C ARG A 6 54.97 10.99 -22.08
N GLU A 7 56.04 10.19 -22.14
CA GLU A 7 56.01 8.89 -22.79
C GLU A 7 55.08 7.93 -22.06
N VAL A 8 54.39 7.08 -22.83
CA VAL A 8 53.38 6.17 -22.33
C VAL A 8 53.72 4.77 -22.81
N HIS A 9 54.12 3.91 -21.88
CA HIS A 9 54.48 2.51 -22.13
C HIS A 9 53.49 1.58 -21.41
N PRO A 10 52.35 1.25 -22.01
CA PRO A 10 51.34 0.43 -21.36
C PRO A 10 51.84 -0.99 -21.14
N SER A 11 51.59 -1.55 -19.95
CA SER A 11 51.90 -2.95 -19.65
C SER A 11 51.16 -3.89 -20.61
N ARG A 12 51.65 -5.13 -20.79
CA ARG A 12 50.95 -6.13 -21.62
C ARG A 12 49.52 -6.39 -21.15
N LYS A 13 49.27 -6.29 -19.84
CA LYS A 13 47.94 -6.42 -19.23
C LYS A 13 47.06 -5.22 -19.58
N ASP A 14 47.58 -4.01 -19.42
CA ASP A 14 46.83 -2.77 -19.68
C ASP A 14 46.52 -2.61 -21.16
N ARG A 15 47.47 -2.94 -22.04
CA ARG A 15 47.28 -2.92 -23.48
C ARG A 15 46.11 -3.81 -23.91
N LYS A 16 46.00 -5.04 -23.35
CA LYS A 16 44.85 -5.91 -23.61
C LYS A 16 43.53 -5.28 -23.18
N VAL A 17 43.49 -4.62 -22.03
CA VAL A 17 42.28 -3.94 -21.53
C VAL A 17 41.90 -2.77 -22.45
N LEU A 18 42.85 -1.94 -22.84
CA LEU A 18 42.63 -0.78 -23.72
C LEU A 18 42.18 -1.20 -25.13
N GLU A 19 42.77 -2.26 -25.67
CA GLU A 19 42.38 -2.84 -26.96
C GLU A 19 40.97 -3.46 -26.89
N ALA A 20 40.64 -4.15 -25.81
CA ALA A 20 39.28 -4.67 -25.58
C ALA A 20 38.25 -3.54 -25.48
N CYS A 21 38.55 -2.46 -24.75
CA CYS A 21 37.69 -1.27 -24.69
C CYS A 21 37.44 -0.66 -26.07
N CYS A 22 38.44 -0.66 -26.96
CA CYS A 22 38.29 -0.11 -28.31
C CYS A 22 37.52 -1.02 -29.28
N ARG A 23 37.47 -2.33 -29.02
CA ARG A 23 36.77 -3.33 -29.85
C ARG A 23 35.32 -3.55 -29.40
N SER A 24 35.02 -3.31 -28.13
CA SER A 24 33.68 -3.53 -27.59
C SER A 24 32.68 -2.49 -28.12
N PRO A 25 31.53 -2.92 -28.66
CA PRO A 25 30.48 -2.02 -29.13
C PRO A 25 29.73 -1.32 -27.99
N MET A 26 29.88 -1.80 -26.75
CA MET A 26 29.17 -1.27 -25.57
C MET A 26 29.99 -0.26 -24.75
N THR A 27 31.24 0.02 -25.16
CA THR A 27 32.09 0.98 -24.45
C THR A 27 31.57 2.40 -24.64
N LEU A 28 31.39 3.14 -23.55
CA LEU A 28 31.04 4.56 -23.61
C LEU A 28 32.08 5.33 -24.43
N GLU A 29 31.63 6.22 -25.31
CA GLU A 29 32.49 6.96 -26.24
C GLU A 29 33.64 7.70 -25.54
N ARG A 30 33.40 8.22 -24.32
CA ARG A 30 34.41 8.89 -23.50
C ARG A 30 35.58 7.96 -23.12
N ASP A 31 35.30 6.69 -22.83
CA ASP A 31 36.30 5.73 -22.37
C ASP A 31 37.06 5.16 -23.57
N LEU A 32 36.36 4.98 -24.69
CA LEU A 32 36.97 4.65 -25.98
C LEU A 32 37.94 5.74 -26.45
N LYS A 33 37.58 7.02 -26.34
CA LYS A 33 38.48 8.14 -26.66
C LYS A 33 39.73 8.14 -25.77
N ARG A 34 39.59 7.89 -24.47
CA ARG A 34 40.72 7.78 -23.52
C ARG A 34 41.64 6.60 -23.87
N ALA A 35 41.07 5.43 -24.16
CA ALA A 35 41.83 4.25 -24.53
C ALA A 35 42.62 4.46 -25.83
N ARG A 36 42.00 5.08 -26.85
CA ARG A 36 42.67 5.43 -28.12
C ARG A 36 43.82 6.41 -27.91
N ILE A 37 43.67 7.39 -27.03
CA ILE A 37 44.76 8.34 -26.71
C ILE A 37 45.99 7.60 -26.16
N VAL A 38 45.79 6.67 -25.22
CA VAL A 38 46.87 5.89 -24.60
C VAL A 38 47.52 4.93 -25.62
N LEU A 39 46.72 4.20 -26.40
CA LEU A 39 47.24 3.29 -27.42
C LEU A 39 48.04 4.02 -28.51
N LEU A 40 47.54 5.15 -29.01
CA LEU A 40 48.26 5.93 -30.02
C LEU A 40 49.53 6.57 -29.44
N ALA A 41 49.52 6.97 -28.17
CA ALA A 41 50.73 7.44 -27.48
C ALA A 41 51.79 6.35 -27.35
N ALA A 42 51.38 5.10 -27.10
CA ALA A 42 52.28 3.94 -27.04
C ALA A 42 52.94 3.61 -28.40
N TYR A 43 52.31 3.99 -29.52
CA TYR A 43 52.91 3.90 -30.85
C TYR A 43 53.83 5.08 -31.20
N GLY A 44 54.21 5.92 -30.22
CA GLY A 44 55.11 7.06 -30.44
C GLY A 44 54.49 8.25 -31.19
N ARG A 45 53.15 8.31 -31.30
CA ARG A 45 52.49 9.44 -31.97
C ARG A 45 52.58 10.72 -31.14
N SER A 46 52.73 11.86 -31.81
CA SER A 46 52.74 13.16 -31.15
C SER A 46 51.35 13.54 -30.62
N THR A 47 51.28 14.29 -29.51
CA THR A 47 50.01 14.73 -28.91
C THR A 47 49.08 15.45 -29.90
N PRO A 48 49.56 16.36 -30.79
CA PRO A 48 48.70 16.96 -31.81
C PRO A 48 48.13 15.95 -32.80
N SER A 49 48.92 14.96 -33.22
CA SER A 49 48.48 13.90 -34.14
C SER A 49 47.43 13.01 -33.49
N ILE A 50 47.63 12.59 -32.24
CA ILE A 50 46.67 11.82 -31.45
C ILE A 50 45.36 12.58 -31.30
N ALA A 51 45.44 13.87 -30.92
CA ALA A 51 44.29 14.72 -30.71
C ALA A 51 43.43 14.85 -31.98
N LYS A 52 44.07 15.07 -33.14
CA LYS A 52 43.40 15.10 -34.45
C LYS A 52 42.74 13.76 -34.79
N GLY A 53 43.44 12.64 -34.57
CA GLY A 53 42.93 11.30 -34.87
C GLY A 53 41.78 10.83 -33.97
N VAL A 54 41.72 11.31 -32.72
CA VAL A 54 40.68 10.97 -31.74
C VAL A 54 39.53 12.00 -31.73
N GLY A 55 39.72 13.17 -32.32
CA GLY A 55 38.73 14.25 -32.34
C GLY A 55 38.61 14.99 -31.00
N VAL A 56 39.75 15.26 -30.34
CA VAL A 56 39.80 15.99 -29.06
C VAL A 56 40.81 17.15 -29.15
N GLN A 57 40.74 18.10 -28.22
CA GLN A 57 41.76 19.15 -28.13
C GLN A 57 43.11 18.57 -27.66
N PRO A 58 44.27 19.08 -28.13
CA PRO A 58 45.59 18.61 -27.70
C PRO A 58 45.81 18.61 -26.18
N ARG A 59 45.20 19.56 -25.45
CA ARG A 59 45.21 19.61 -23.99
C ARG A 59 44.58 18.36 -23.36
N ILE A 60 43.50 17.84 -23.94
CA ILE A 60 42.82 16.63 -23.47
C ILE A 60 43.68 15.39 -23.75
N GLY A 61 44.30 15.32 -24.93
CA GLY A 61 45.27 14.28 -25.25
C GLY A 61 46.44 14.24 -24.26
N SER A 62 47.03 15.40 -23.96
CA SER A 62 48.10 15.53 -22.98
C SER A 62 47.65 15.14 -21.56
N LEU A 63 46.45 15.57 -21.14
CA LEU A 63 45.90 15.25 -19.83
C LEU A 63 45.79 13.73 -19.60
N TRP A 64 45.22 13.00 -20.54
CA TRP A 64 45.01 11.55 -20.38
C TRP A 64 46.31 10.75 -20.51
N ARG A 65 47.27 11.22 -21.34
CA ARG A 65 48.62 10.66 -21.37
C ARG A 65 49.31 10.77 -20.01
N HIS A 66 49.29 11.97 -19.41
CA HIS A 66 49.87 12.18 -18.09
C HIS A 66 49.19 11.31 -17.03
N ARG A 67 47.85 11.32 -16.97
CA ARG A 67 47.12 10.52 -15.98
C ARG A 67 47.38 9.03 -16.12
N TYR A 68 47.50 8.52 -17.33
CA TYR A 68 47.85 7.11 -17.55
C TYR A 68 49.30 6.83 -17.15
N ALA A 69 50.24 7.72 -17.47
CA ALA A 69 51.64 7.57 -17.06
C ALA A 69 51.80 7.58 -15.52
N ASP A 70 50.99 8.38 -14.82
CA ASP A 70 51.05 8.52 -13.36
C ASP A 70 50.31 7.41 -12.60
N HIS A 71 49.19 6.92 -13.13
CA HIS A 71 48.25 6.06 -12.39
C HIS A 71 47.74 4.84 -13.18
N GLY A 72 48.32 4.54 -14.35
CA GLY A 72 47.88 3.44 -15.21
C GLY A 72 46.40 3.54 -15.61
N LEU A 73 45.72 2.40 -15.68
CA LEU A 73 44.29 2.33 -16.04
C LEU A 73 43.38 3.11 -15.07
N GLU A 74 43.72 3.18 -13.78
CA GLU A 74 42.94 3.93 -12.78
C GLU A 74 42.93 5.43 -13.09
N GLY A 75 44.04 5.94 -13.66
CA GLY A 75 44.16 7.32 -14.12
C GLY A 75 43.18 7.71 -15.23
N LEU A 76 42.58 6.73 -15.92
CA LEU A 76 41.59 6.97 -16.97
C LEU A 76 40.16 7.15 -16.43
N GLN A 77 39.93 7.03 -15.13
CA GLN A 77 38.62 7.26 -14.51
C GLN A 77 38.34 8.76 -14.31
N ASP A 78 37.05 9.11 -14.29
CA ASP A 78 36.63 10.47 -13.91
C ASP A 78 36.93 10.69 -12.43
N LYS A 79 37.66 11.77 -12.12
CA LYS A 79 37.85 12.19 -10.73
C LYS A 79 36.49 12.60 -10.14
N PRO A 80 36.28 12.39 -8.82
CA PRO A 80 35.09 12.88 -8.13
C PRO A 80 34.87 14.35 -8.47
N ARG A 81 33.74 14.68 -9.08
CA ARG A 81 33.39 16.07 -9.33
C ARG A 81 33.10 16.73 -7.99
N HIS A 82 33.67 17.90 -7.77
CA HIS A 82 33.26 18.77 -6.67
C HIS A 82 31.76 19.02 -6.82
N ARG A 83 30.96 18.50 -5.89
CA ARG A 83 29.52 18.75 -5.86
C ARG A 83 29.30 20.09 -5.19
N LYS A 84 28.36 20.88 -5.71
CA LYS A 84 27.87 22.06 -5.00
C LYS A 84 27.36 21.59 -3.64
N GLN A 85 27.70 22.31 -2.57
CA GLN A 85 27.21 21.97 -1.24
C GLN A 85 25.66 22.00 -1.26
N PRO A 86 24.98 21.04 -0.60
CA PRO A 86 23.53 21.04 -0.50
C PRO A 86 23.05 22.36 0.13
N ILE A 87 22.04 22.98 -0.49
CA ILE A 87 21.39 24.19 0.07
C ILE A 87 20.69 23.85 1.39
N TYR A 88 20.06 22.68 1.44
CA TYR A 88 19.34 22.17 2.61
C TYR A 88 20.13 21.05 3.25
N THR A 89 20.15 21.04 4.58
CA THR A 89 20.95 20.12 5.39
C THR A 89 20.04 19.27 6.29
N LYS A 90 20.64 18.35 7.06
CA LYS A 90 19.90 17.59 8.08
C LYS A 90 19.15 18.48 9.08
N ALA A 91 19.65 19.69 9.36
CA ALA A 91 18.95 20.64 10.21
C ALA A 91 17.62 21.12 9.57
N THR A 92 17.57 21.25 8.25
CA THR A 92 16.33 21.54 7.52
C THR A 92 15.36 20.37 7.62
N ASP A 93 15.86 19.15 7.47
CA ASP A 93 15.06 17.92 7.57
C ASP A 93 14.40 17.78 8.95
N GLU A 94 15.16 18.03 10.03
CA GLU A 94 14.63 18.05 11.40
C GLU A 94 13.55 19.12 11.61
N ARG A 95 13.69 20.29 10.98
CA ARG A 95 12.67 21.35 11.02
C ARG A 95 11.38 20.91 10.33
N ILE A 96 11.48 20.22 9.19
CA ILE A 96 10.31 19.67 8.48
C ILE A 96 9.57 18.67 9.38
N LEU A 97 10.29 17.75 10.03
CA LEU A 97 9.69 16.77 10.94
C LEU A 97 9.01 17.43 12.16
N LYS A 98 9.71 18.35 12.83
CA LYS A 98 9.14 19.10 13.96
C LYS A 98 7.88 19.89 13.59
N GLN A 99 7.78 20.33 12.34
CA GLN A 99 6.60 21.04 11.87
C GLN A 99 5.43 20.09 11.58
N LEU A 100 5.70 18.88 11.09
CA LEU A 100 4.69 17.84 10.89
C LEU A 100 4.05 17.34 12.19
N ASP A 101 4.77 17.39 13.30
CA ASP A 101 4.26 17.01 14.63
C ASP A 101 3.25 18.03 15.20
N LYS A 102 3.20 19.24 14.64
CA LYS A 102 2.25 20.29 15.05
C LYS A 102 0.91 20.11 14.32
N PRO A 103 -0.21 20.59 14.90
CA PRO A 103 -1.47 20.67 14.17
C PRO A 103 -1.32 21.54 12.91
N ALA A 104 -2.08 21.21 11.87
CA ALA A 104 -2.14 22.03 10.66
C ALA A 104 -2.67 23.43 10.99
N PRO A 105 -2.31 24.46 10.21
CA PRO A 105 -2.76 25.83 10.46
C PRO A 105 -4.28 25.93 10.46
N GLN A 106 -4.81 26.93 11.18
CA GLN A 106 -6.26 27.16 11.29
C GLN A 106 -6.90 27.27 9.90
N GLY A 107 -8.01 26.57 9.69
CA GLY A 107 -8.70 26.49 8.40
C GLY A 107 -8.27 25.32 7.51
N PHE A 108 -7.19 24.60 7.87
CA PHE A 108 -6.75 23.41 7.16
C PHE A 108 -6.91 22.14 8.01
N VAL A 109 -7.47 21.10 7.41
CA VAL A 109 -7.65 19.79 8.07
C VAL A 109 -6.32 19.03 8.22
N ARG A 110 -5.32 19.33 7.39
CA ARG A 110 -4.03 18.63 7.34
C ARG A 110 -2.91 19.48 6.73
N TRP A 111 -1.67 19.07 6.98
CA TRP A 111 -0.50 19.58 6.27
C TRP A 111 -0.53 19.20 4.79
N THR A 112 -0.02 20.10 3.95
CA THR A 112 0.28 19.85 2.53
C THR A 112 1.71 20.34 2.25
N GLY A 113 2.32 19.91 1.14
CA GLY A 113 3.66 20.38 0.76
C GLY A 113 3.77 21.92 0.71
N PRO A 114 2.85 22.64 0.05
CA PRO A 114 2.84 24.11 0.06
C PRO A 114 2.71 24.71 1.46
N LEU A 115 1.80 24.18 2.29
CA LEU A 115 1.62 24.69 3.67
C LEU A 115 2.87 24.48 4.53
N LEU A 116 3.58 23.36 4.35
CA LEU A 116 4.84 23.11 5.05
C LEU A 116 5.94 24.06 4.60
N ALA A 117 6.05 24.31 3.29
CA ALA A 117 7.02 25.26 2.74
C ALA A 117 6.76 26.68 3.25
N GLU A 118 5.48 27.11 3.25
CA GLU A 118 5.05 28.40 3.79
C GLU A 118 5.34 28.52 5.29
N ALA A 119 5.01 27.49 6.07
CA ALA A 119 5.27 27.49 7.52
C ALA A 119 6.76 27.49 7.88
N LEU A 120 7.62 26.96 7.00
CA LEU A 120 9.07 26.98 7.18
C LEU A 120 9.70 28.28 6.68
N GLY A 121 9.11 28.92 5.67
CA GLY A 121 9.49 30.24 5.13
C GLY A 121 10.73 30.26 4.23
N ASP A 122 11.71 29.40 4.49
CA ASP A 122 12.99 29.33 3.77
C ASP A 122 13.20 28.03 2.97
N VAL A 123 12.22 27.12 2.99
CA VAL A 123 12.31 25.81 2.33
C VAL A 123 11.40 25.76 1.11
N ASP A 124 12.00 25.47 -0.05
CA ASP A 124 11.27 25.33 -1.31
C ASP A 124 10.33 24.11 -1.28
N VAL A 125 9.13 24.28 -1.83
CA VAL A 125 8.09 23.23 -1.88
C VAL A 125 8.56 21.95 -2.55
N GLN A 126 9.43 22.03 -3.57
CA GLN A 126 9.99 20.86 -4.24
C GLN A 126 10.96 20.10 -3.34
N TYR A 127 11.69 20.82 -2.48
CA TYR A 127 12.52 20.18 -1.46
C TYR A 127 11.66 19.42 -0.45
N VAL A 128 10.58 20.04 0.04
CA VAL A 128 9.62 19.39 0.94
C VAL A 128 9.09 18.09 0.33
N TRP A 129 8.64 18.11 -0.93
CA TRP A 129 8.15 16.90 -1.60
C TRP A 129 9.23 15.84 -1.81
N ARG A 130 10.47 16.25 -2.09
CA ARG A 130 11.60 15.32 -2.20
C ARG A 130 11.93 14.70 -0.84
N PHE A 131 11.95 15.50 0.22
CA PHE A 131 12.15 15.06 1.59
C PHE A 131 11.09 14.01 1.99
N LEU A 132 9.81 14.34 1.82
CA LEU A 132 8.70 13.44 2.17
C LEU A 132 8.81 12.09 1.44
N ARG A 133 9.12 12.11 0.13
CA ARG A 133 9.33 10.88 -0.66
C ARG A 133 10.51 10.05 -0.17
N ASN A 134 11.65 10.69 0.12
CA ASN A 134 12.83 10.00 0.64
C ASN A 134 12.57 9.35 2.00
N HIS A 135 11.76 9.99 2.84
CA HIS A 135 11.36 9.51 4.16
C HIS A 135 10.11 8.62 4.14
N LYS A 136 9.52 8.38 2.96
CA LYS A 136 8.27 7.61 2.78
C LYS A 136 7.11 8.12 3.65
N ILE A 137 7.04 9.43 3.86
CA ILE A 137 5.97 10.09 4.61
C ILE A 137 4.85 10.46 3.65
N ASP A 138 3.64 9.98 3.93
CA ASP A 138 2.42 10.31 3.19
C ASP A 138 1.55 11.26 4.03
N LEU A 139 1.24 12.45 3.50
CA LEU A 139 0.41 13.46 4.18
C LEU A 139 -1.09 13.17 4.07
N VAL A 140 -1.50 12.26 3.19
CA VAL A 140 -2.88 11.87 2.92
C VAL A 140 -3.25 10.61 3.70
N VAL A 141 -2.40 9.59 3.70
CA VAL A 141 -2.70 8.30 4.31
C VAL A 141 -2.37 8.32 5.81
N ARG A 142 -3.41 8.51 6.62
CA ARG A 142 -3.32 8.19 8.06
C ARG A 142 -3.61 6.70 8.25
N LYS A 143 -2.57 5.92 8.56
CA LYS A 143 -2.76 4.66 9.30
C LYS A 143 -3.00 5.05 10.76
N SER A 144 -4.24 5.41 11.10
CA SER A 144 -4.60 5.64 12.50
C SER A 144 -4.65 4.29 13.20
N TRP A 145 -3.67 4.03 14.06
CA TRP A 145 -3.78 2.97 15.05
C TRP A 145 -4.78 3.43 16.11
N ARG A 146 -5.85 2.67 16.35
CA ARG A 146 -6.72 2.93 17.50
C ARG A 146 -6.09 2.28 18.72
N GLU A 147 -5.47 3.09 19.55
CA GLU A 147 -5.06 2.68 20.89
C GLU A 147 -6.30 2.52 21.77
N SER A 148 -6.34 1.43 22.53
CA SER A 148 -7.40 1.17 23.50
C SER A 148 -7.10 1.94 24.79
N ASN A 149 -8.06 2.71 25.28
CA ASN A 149 -7.99 3.37 26.59
C ASN A 149 -8.62 2.50 27.71
N ASP A 150 -8.81 1.20 27.48
CA ASP A 150 -9.37 0.28 28.48
C ASP A 150 -8.34 0.05 29.60
N PRO A 151 -8.63 0.40 30.87
CA PRO A 151 -7.68 0.20 31.97
C PRO A 151 -7.24 -1.26 32.14
N ASN A 152 -8.10 -2.20 31.72
CA ASN A 152 -7.85 -3.64 31.78
C ASN A 152 -7.50 -4.23 30.41
N PHE A 153 -7.00 -3.41 29.47
CA PHE A 153 -6.69 -3.83 28.10
C PHE A 153 -5.87 -5.12 28.05
N THR A 154 -4.75 -5.18 28.76
CA THR A 154 -3.82 -6.32 28.72
C THR A 154 -4.50 -7.62 29.18
N ALA A 155 -5.23 -7.58 30.30
CA ALA A 155 -5.89 -8.76 30.84
C ALA A 155 -7.02 -9.27 29.92
N LYS A 156 -7.87 -8.36 29.43
CA LYS A 156 -8.94 -8.71 28.49
C LYS A 156 -8.42 -9.20 27.14
N ALA A 157 -7.37 -8.55 26.62
CA ALA A 157 -6.75 -8.97 25.37
C ALA A 157 -6.13 -10.36 25.51
N ALA A 158 -5.37 -10.61 26.60
CA ALA A 158 -4.81 -11.93 26.89
C ALA A 158 -5.90 -13.00 27.04
N TYR A 159 -7.02 -12.67 27.68
CA TYR A 159 -8.16 -13.57 27.81
C TYR A 159 -8.76 -13.97 26.45
N VAL A 160 -9.05 -12.98 25.59
CA VAL A 160 -9.57 -13.23 24.23
C VAL A 160 -8.56 -14.02 23.38
N VAL A 161 -7.27 -13.70 23.47
CA VAL A 161 -6.21 -14.48 22.79
C VAL A 161 -6.16 -15.91 23.34
N GLY A 162 -6.36 -16.10 24.64
CA GLY A 162 -6.47 -17.41 25.27
C GLY A 162 -7.55 -18.27 24.63
N LEU A 163 -8.75 -17.71 24.41
CA LEU A 163 -9.84 -18.40 23.71
C LEU A 163 -9.46 -18.82 22.29
N TYR A 164 -8.64 -18.04 21.58
CA TYR A 164 -8.18 -18.39 20.23
C TYR A 164 -7.13 -19.50 20.20
N VAL A 165 -6.21 -19.50 21.17
CA VAL A 165 -5.04 -20.40 21.15
C VAL A 165 -5.35 -21.73 21.85
N ALA A 166 -6.10 -21.68 22.95
CA ALA A 166 -6.41 -22.82 23.80
C ALA A 166 -7.82 -22.66 24.36
N PRO A 167 -8.85 -22.85 23.51
CA PRO A 167 -10.23 -22.81 23.97
C PRO A 167 -10.49 -23.88 25.03
N PRO A 168 -11.42 -23.64 25.97
CA PRO A 168 -11.82 -24.65 26.94
C PRO A 168 -12.45 -25.89 26.24
N GLN A 169 -12.60 -26.97 27.00
CA GLN A 169 -12.65 -28.32 26.43
C GLN A 169 -13.91 -28.59 25.59
N LYS A 170 -13.73 -28.62 24.26
CA LYS A 170 -14.73 -28.92 23.19
C LYS A 170 -15.71 -27.79 22.87
N ASP A 171 -15.34 -26.55 23.17
CA ASP A 171 -16.18 -25.39 22.90
C ASP A 171 -15.92 -24.84 21.49
N ILE A 172 -17.00 -24.40 20.83
CA ILE A 172 -16.92 -23.77 19.51
C ILE A 172 -16.75 -22.27 19.73
N VAL A 173 -15.57 -21.76 19.40
CA VAL A 173 -15.28 -20.32 19.48
C VAL A 173 -15.69 -19.65 18.18
N LEU A 174 -16.62 -18.69 18.27
CA LEU A 174 -17.06 -17.89 17.14
C LEU A 174 -16.74 -16.41 17.38
N CYS A 175 -16.07 -15.79 16.41
CA CYS A 175 -15.95 -14.34 16.33
C CYS A 175 -17.16 -13.77 15.62
N VAL A 176 -17.95 -12.96 16.31
CA VAL A 176 -19.21 -12.41 15.80
C VAL A 176 -19.13 -10.90 15.73
N ASP A 177 -19.55 -10.34 14.60
CA ASP A 177 -19.69 -8.90 14.41
C ASP A 177 -20.64 -8.66 13.23
N GLU A 178 -21.01 -7.41 13.05
CA GLU A 178 -21.74 -6.98 11.88
C GLU A 178 -21.13 -5.79 11.17
N LYS A 179 -21.07 -5.94 9.85
CA LYS A 179 -20.59 -4.91 8.96
C LYS A 179 -21.75 -4.10 8.44
N GLY A 180 -21.72 -2.81 8.76
CA GLY A 180 -22.51 -1.83 8.03
C GLY A 180 -21.95 -1.66 6.61
N PHE A 181 -22.84 -1.63 5.61
CA PHE A 181 -22.55 -1.27 4.22
C PHE A 181 -21.38 -2.04 3.58
N LEU A 182 -21.72 -3.09 2.84
CA LEU A 182 -20.80 -3.78 1.93
C LEU A 182 -20.82 -3.23 0.50
N GLY A 183 -21.61 -2.17 0.28
CA GLY A 183 -21.56 -1.42 -0.96
C GLY A 183 -20.15 -0.87 -1.12
N ALA A 184 -19.58 -1.12 -2.29
CA ALA A 184 -18.29 -0.70 -2.71
C ALA A 184 -17.82 0.61 -2.04
N SER A 185 -16.82 0.52 -1.17
CA SER A 185 -15.76 1.53 -1.12
C SER A 185 -14.97 1.50 -2.43
N ALA A 186 -15.66 1.43 -3.58
CA ALA A 186 -15.10 1.74 -4.86
C ALA A 186 -14.95 3.26 -4.87
N ARG A 187 -13.77 3.68 -4.43
CA ARG A 187 -13.09 4.85 -4.96
C ARG A 187 -13.82 6.18 -4.77
N ILE A 188 -14.01 6.60 -3.53
CA ILE A 188 -14.03 8.06 -3.25
C ILE A 188 -12.63 8.68 -3.52
N SER A 189 -11.59 7.86 -3.70
CA SER A 189 -10.25 8.30 -4.07
C SER A 189 -10.01 8.56 -5.57
N GLU A 190 -10.88 8.16 -6.51
CA GLU A 190 -10.67 8.45 -7.95
C GLU A 190 -11.48 9.64 -8.50
N VAL A 191 -12.43 10.20 -7.75
CA VAL A 191 -13.20 11.38 -8.22
C VAL A 191 -12.51 12.70 -7.82
N ALA A 192 -11.47 12.67 -6.98
CA ALA A 192 -10.74 13.87 -6.56
C ALA A 192 -9.67 14.34 -7.56
N GLN A 193 -9.52 13.68 -8.71
CA GLN A 193 -8.58 14.08 -9.77
C GLN A 193 -9.31 14.32 -11.10
N TRP A 194 -10.11 15.38 -11.19
CA TRP A 194 -10.36 16.01 -12.49
C TRP A 194 -10.54 17.52 -12.36
N PRO A 195 -9.67 18.34 -12.96
CA PRO A 195 -9.97 19.75 -13.15
C PRO A 195 -10.91 19.89 -14.36
N ARG A 196 -12.13 20.36 -14.10
CA ARG A 196 -13.15 20.87 -15.03
C ARG A 196 -13.83 19.84 -15.96
N LEU A 197 -15.14 19.68 -15.80
CA LEU A 197 -16.15 20.05 -16.81
C LEU A 197 -17.53 20.01 -16.14
N ASP A 198 -18.45 20.87 -16.59
CA ASP A 198 -19.86 20.68 -16.30
C ASP A 198 -20.25 19.24 -16.65
N ARG A 199 -20.90 18.57 -15.69
CA ARG A 199 -21.73 17.38 -15.89
C ARG A 199 -22.32 17.06 -14.54
N SER A 200 -23.64 17.01 -14.49
CA SER A 200 -24.39 16.49 -13.35
C SER A 200 -23.80 15.14 -12.97
N GLU A 201 -23.35 15.01 -11.72
CA GLU A 201 -22.86 13.74 -11.16
C GLU A 201 -23.80 12.61 -11.56
N PRO A 202 -23.31 11.50 -12.16
CA PRO A 202 -24.09 10.29 -12.22
C PRO A 202 -24.27 9.85 -10.77
N ARG A 203 -25.47 10.08 -10.21
CA ARG A 203 -25.89 9.46 -8.96
C ARG A 203 -25.77 7.96 -9.16
N LEU A 204 -24.67 7.38 -8.72
CA LEU A 204 -24.52 5.94 -8.55
C LEU A 204 -25.38 5.53 -7.35
N GLN A 205 -26.70 5.62 -7.52
CA GLN A 205 -27.68 4.94 -6.69
C GLN A 205 -27.79 3.51 -7.22
N ALA A 206 -26.88 2.65 -6.79
CA ALA A 206 -27.11 1.22 -6.82
C ALA A 206 -27.13 0.73 -5.36
N ALA A 207 -28.35 0.69 -4.84
CA ALA A 207 -28.69 0.37 -3.47
C ALA A 207 -28.37 -1.09 -3.09
N TRP A 208 -27.53 -1.26 -2.07
CA TRP A 208 -27.57 -2.39 -1.16
C TRP A 208 -27.42 -1.83 0.26
N HIS A 209 -28.55 -1.54 0.91
CA HIS A 209 -28.60 -0.99 2.26
C HIS A 209 -28.53 -2.05 3.36
N ASP A 210 -28.29 -3.30 2.98
CA ASP A 210 -28.29 -4.42 3.90
C ASP A 210 -27.03 -4.40 4.78
N LYS A 211 -27.24 -4.84 6.01
CA LYS A 211 -26.25 -5.06 7.07
C LYS A 211 -25.91 -6.54 7.03
N LEU A 212 -24.63 -6.85 7.05
CA LEU A 212 -24.16 -8.22 7.10
C LEU A 212 -23.79 -8.56 8.53
N PHE A 213 -24.45 -9.56 9.09
CA PHE A 213 -24.01 -10.21 10.31
C PHE A 213 -23.16 -11.42 9.93
N ALA A 214 -22.03 -11.63 10.60
CA ALA A 214 -21.15 -12.75 10.33
C ALA A 214 -20.60 -13.34 11.64
N ALA A 215 -20.42 -14.66 11.63
CA ALA A 215 -19.80 -15.44 12.67
C ALA A 215 -18.70 -16.30 12.03
N LEU A 216 -17.46 -16.05 12.43
CA LEU A 216 -16.27 -16.81 12.00
C LEU A 216 -15.93 -17.85 13.06
N GLU A 217 -15.97 -19.13 12.69
CA GLU A 217 -15.47 -20.21 13.54
C GLU A 217 -13.94 -20.22 13.54
N VAL A 218 -13.34 -19.98 14.70
CA VAL A 218 -11.88 -19.76 14.83
C VAL A 218 -11.08 -21.00 14.41
N ALA A 219 -11.54 -22.18 14.79
CA ALA A 219 -10.81 -23.43 14.54
C ALA A 219 -10.81 -23.85 13.06
N THR A 220 -11.89 -23.56 12.32
CA THR A 220 -12.07 -24.05 10.94
C THR A 220 -11.95 -22.95 9.88
N GLY A 221 -12.09 -21.68 10.28
CA GLY A 221 -12.20 -20.54 9.38
C GLY A 221 -13.53 -20.45 8.63
N LYS A 222 -14.51 -21.30 8.95
CA LYS A 222 -15.84 -21.25 8.31
C LYS A 222 -16.60 -20.01 8.79
N VAL A 223 -17.33 -19.39 7.86
CA VAL A 223 -18.15 -18.21 8.14
C VAL A 223 -19.62 -18.53 7.94
N ILE A 224 -20.43 -18.24 8.95
CA ILE A 224 -21.89 -18.21 8.88
C ILE A 224 -22.29 -16.74 8.78
N ALA A 225 -23.10 -16.36 7.80
CA ALA A 225 -23.48 -14.97 7.62
C ALA A 225 -24.93 -14.82 7.15
N THR A 226 -25.58 -13.73 7.55
CA THR A 226 -26.93 -13.38 7.12
C THR A 226 -27.05 -11.88 6.83
N HIS A 227 -27.94 -11.53 5.90
CA HIS A 227 -28.24 -10.15 5.53
C HIS A 227 -29.51 -9.68 6.24
N SER A 228 -29.49 -8.43 6.71
CA SER A 228 -30.67 -7.77 7.25
C SER A 228 -30.76 -6.32 6.80
N LYS A 229 -31.97 -5.78 6.70
CA LYS A 229 -32.18 -4.36 6.35
C LYS A 229 -31.77 -3.40 7.48
N ARG A 230 -31.66 -3.89 8.71
CA ARG A 230 -31.41 -3.09 9.92
C ARG A 230 -30.36 -3.78 10.81
N ARG A 231 -29.75 -2.99 11.71
CA ARG A 231 -28.77 -3.42 12.72
C ARG A 231 -29.27 -3.03 14.10
N ARG A 232 -30.36 -3.63 14.58
CA ARG A 232 -30.83 -3.45 15.97
C ARG A 232 -30.62 -4.78 16.71
N ARG A 233 -30.90 -4.77 18.01
CA ARG A 233 -30.80 -5.96 18.86
C ARG A 233 -31.66 -7.12 18.35
N VAL A 234 -32.86 -6.84 17.83
CA VAL A 234 -33.76 -7.88 17.32
C VAL A 234 -33.08 -8.66 16.20
N GLU A 235 -32.54 -7.95 15.19
CA GLU A 235 -31.86 -8.60 14.07
C GLU A 235 -30.57 -9.33 14.51
N PHE A 236 -29.88 -8.81 15.53
CA PHE A 236 -28.73 -9.50 16.12
C PHE A 236 -29.14 -10.82 16.80
N LEU A 237 -30.23 -10.83 17.57
CA LEU A 237 -30.71 -12.04 18.25
C LEU A 237 -31.29 -13.05 17.24
N ASP A 238 -31.98 -12.62 16.19
CA ASP A 238 -32.41 -13.49 15.09
C ASP A 238 -31.21 -14.20 14.42
N PHE A 239 -30.08 -13.49 14.31
CA PHE A 239 -28.83 -14.08 13.83
C PHE A 239 -28.24 -15.06 14.86
N MET A 240 -28.31 -14.75 16.16
CA MET A 240 -27.85 -15.69 17.20
C MET A 240 -28.68 -16.97 17.21
N ASP A 241 -29.99 -16.89 17.00
CA ASP A 241 -30.88 -18.06 16.85
C ASP A 241 -30.47 -18.92 15.65
N SER A 242 -30.05 -18.28 14.56
CA SER A 242 -29.53 -18.98 13.38
C SER A 242 -28.20 -19.69 13.68
N ILE A 243 -27.33 -19.10 14.51
CA ILE A 243 -26.07 -19.73 14.93
C ILE A 243 -26.34 -20.94 15.84
N THR A 244 -27.19 -20.80 16.85
CA THR A 244 -27.47 -21.89 17.79
C THR A 244 -28.17 -23.07 17.10
N ALA A 245 -28.97 -22.80 16.07
CA ALA A 245 -29.57 -23.84 15.22
C ALA A 245 -28.54 -24.63 14.40
N VAL A 246 -27.41 -24.01 14.01
CA VAL A 246 -26.31 -24.71 13.31
C VAL A 246 -25.52 -25.61 14.25
N PHE A 247 -25.46 -25.28 15.54
CA PHE A 247 -24.69 -25.99 16.56
C PHE A 247 -25.56 -26.48 17.73
N PRO A 248 -26.54 -27.37 17.48
CA PRO A 248 -27.47 -27.81 18.51
C PRO A 248 -26.75 -28.55 19.64
N GLY A 249 -26.98 -28.12 20.89
CA GLY A 249 -26.44 -28.75 22.10
C GLY A 249 -24.93 -28.62 22.29
N ARG A 250 -24.26 -27.76 21.53
CA ARG A 250 -22.81 -27.51 21.64
C ARG A 250 -22.56 -26.29 22.52
N GLN A 251 -21.44 -26.29 23.23
CA GLN A 251 -20.98 -25.12 23.97
C GLN A 251 -20.40 -24.10 22.98
N LEU A 252 -20.87 -22.85 23.05
CA LEU A 252 -20.51 -21.76 22.14
C LEU A 252 -19.91 -20.60 22.93
N ASP A 253 -18.67 -20.26 22.60
CA ASP A 253 -17.99 -19.06 23.09
C ASP A 253 -18.03 -17.98 22.00
N LEU A 254 -18.88 -16.97 22.18
CA LEU A 254 -19.06 -15.90 21.19
C LEU A 254 -18.24 -14.67 21.56
N ILE A 255 -17.20 -14.39 20.78
CA ILE A 255 -16.38 -13.19 20.94
C ILE A 255 -17.00 -12.04 20.15
N LEU A 256 -17.34 -10.96 20.86
CA LEU A 256 -18.11 -9.82 20.36
C LEU A 256 -17.35 -8.50 20.60
N ASP A 257 -17.69 -7.49 19.81
CA ASP A 257 -17.29 -6.12 20.10
C ASP A 257 -18.15 -5.49 21.20
N ASN A 258 -17.86 -4.24 21.58
CA ASN A 258 -18.54 -3.56 22.68
C ASN A 258 -19.82 -2.81 22.27
N LEU A 259 -20.41 -3.12 21.11
CA LEU A 259 -21.58 -2.43 20.62
C LEU A 259 -22.80 -2.57 21.56
N ASN A 260 -23.65 -1.55 21.55
CA ASN A 260 -24.85 -1.48 22.38
C ASN A 260 -25.86 -2.62 22.14
N THR A 261 -25.91 -3.20 20.94
CA THR A 261 -26.78 -4.33 20.57
C THR A 261 -26.35 -5.63 21.24
N HIS A 262 -25.05 -5.81 21.49
CA HIS A 262 -24.48 -7.01 22.12
C HIS A 262 -24.62 -7.01 23.64
N LYS A 263 -24.86 -5.84 24.24
CA LYS A 263 -25.04 -5.66 25.67
C LYS A 263 -26.50 -5.87 26.06
N LYS A 264 -26.74 -6.25 27.31
CA LYS A 264 -28.08 -6.40 27.92
C LYS A 264 -28.96 -7.46 27.22
N ASN A 265 -28.38 -8.62 26.94
CA ASN A 265 -29.03 -9.76 26.27
C ASN A 265 -29.29 -10.93 27.24
N GLU A 266 -29.37 -10.67 28.54
CA GLU A 266 -29.51 -11.68 29.59
C GLU A 266 -30.80 -12.50 29.43
N HIS A 267 -31.87 -11.88 28.92
CA HIS A 267 -33.13 -12.57 28.64
C HIS A 267 -33.01 -13.63 27.54
N TRP A 268 -32.12 -13.43 26.56
CA TRP A 268 -31.85 -14.38 25.48
C TRP A 268 -30.84 -15.45 25.91
N LEU A 269 -29.85 -15.07 26.73
CA LEU A 269 -28.86 -16.02 27.28
C LEU A 269 -29.45 -16.98 28.32
N LYS A 270 -30.44 -16.54 29.11
CA LYS A 270 -31.07 -17.37 30.16
C LYS A 270 -31.60 -18.72 29.65
N PRO A 271 -32.32 -18.81 28.50
CA PRO A 271 -32.72 -20.09 27.92
C PRO A 271 -31.61 -20.82 27.13
N ALA A 272 -30.44 -20.21 26.92
CA ALA A 272 -29.32 -20.76 26.16
C ALA A 272 -28.07 -20.94 27.05
N PRO A 273 -28.10 -21.87 28.03
CA PRO A 273 -27.02 -22.05 29.01
C PRO A 273 -25.70 -22.53 28.39
N ASN A 274 -25.74 -22.97 27.13
CA ASN A 274 -24.59 -23.43 26.36
C ASN A 274 -23.94 -22.30 25.53
N VAL A 275 -24.32 -21.04 25.75
CA VAL A 275 -23.78 -19.89 25.01
C VAL A 275 -23.22 -18.87 26.00
N GLU A 276 -21.95 -18.51 25.81
CA GLU A 276 -21.27 -17.48 26.60
C GLU A 276 -20.78 -16.34 25.70
N PHE A 277 -20.95 -15.10 26.16
CA PHE A 277 -20.52 -13.90 25.44
C PHE A 277 -19.23 -13.33 26.03
N HIS A 278 -18.22 -13.22 25.19
CA HIS A 278 -16.90 -12.70 25.53
C HIS A 278 -16.67 -11.37 24.82
N PHE A 279 -16.35 -10.31 25.55
CA PHE A 279 -16.21 -8.97 24.97
C PHE A 279 -14.74 -8.58 24.78
N THR A 280 -14.42 -8.10 23.59
CA THR A 280 -13.12 -7.46 23.30
C THR A 280 -12.88 -6.23 24.18
N PRO A 281 -11.62 -5.81 24.40
CA PRO A 281 -11.34 -4.54 25.06
C PRO A 281 -11.98 -3.35 24.33
N THR A 282 -12.27 -2.27 25.06
CA THR A 282 -12.86 -1.06 24.46
C THR A 282 -11.97 -0.50 23.36
N SER A 283 -12.52 -0.15 22.21
CA SER A 283 -11.76 0.33 21.03
C SER A 283 -10.76 -0.67 20.44
N ALA A 284 -10.87 -1.96 20.75
CA ALA A 284 -10.01 -3.02 20.23
C ALA A 284 -10.74 -4.01 19.30
N SER A 285 -11.64 -3.51 18.43
CA SER A 285 -12.36 -4.37 17.47
C SER A 285 -11.44 -5.12 16.51
N TRP A 286 -10.20 -4.64 16.30
CA TRP A 286 -9.15 -5.34 15.56
C TRP A 286 -8.76 -6.69 16.15
N LEU A 287 -9.10 -6.97 17.41
CA LEU A 287 -8.88 -8.26 18.07
C LEU A 287 -9.97 -9.30 17.69
N ASN A 288 -11.10 -8.85 17.14
CA ASN A 288 -12.17 -9.73 16.69
C ASN A 288 -11.84 -10.27 15.28
N GLN A 289 -11.57 -11.57 15.15
CA GLN A 289 -11.01 -12.13 13.91
C GLN A 289 -11.94 -12.03 12.69
N VAL A 290 -13.26 -11.91 12.91
CA VAL A 290 -14.23 -11.71 11.81
C VAL A 290 -13.98 -10.41 11.03
N GLU A 291 -13.35 -9.40 11.63
CA GLU A 291 -12.94 -8.17 10.95
C GLU A 291 -11.84 -8.41 9.89
N VAL A 292 -11.03 -9.47 10.05
CA VAL A 292 -10.08 -9.92 9.02
C VAL A 292 -10.84 -10.40 7.80
N TRP A 293 -11.87 -11.22 8.01
CA TRP A 293 -12.72 -11.71 6.92
C TRP A 293 -13.45 -10.56 6.21
N PHE A 294 -14.02 -9.59 6.95
CA PHE A 294 -14.62 -8.40 6.34
C PHE A 294 -13.61 -7.58 5.53
N SER A 295 -12.34 -7.55 5.93
CA SER A 295 -11.28 -6.85 5.18
C SER A 295 -10.97 -7.56 3.86
N VAL A 296 -10.92 -8.90 3.86
CA VAL A 296 -10.78 -9.70 2.63
C VAL A 296 -11.97 -9.50 1.69
N LEU A 297 -13.19 -9.48 2.24
CA LEU A 297 -14.42 -9.28 1.47
C LEU A 297 -14.43 -7.92 0.75
N GLN A 298 -13.98 -6.86 1.42
CA GLN A 298 -13.88 -5.51 0.83
C GLN A 298 -12.75 -5.37 -0.19
N GLY A 299 -11.65 -6.10 -0.01
CA GLY A 299 -10.52 -6.10 -0.95
C GLY A 299 -10.74 -6.95 -2.21
N SER A 300 -11.79 -7.78 -2.23
CA SER A 300 -12.05 -8.71 -3.33
C SER A 300 -12.94 -8.09 -4.41
N PRO A 301 -12.48 -7.96 -5.68
CA PRO A 301 -13.26 -7.36 -6.77
C PRO A 301 -14.47 -8.21 -7.23
N SER A 302 -14.73 -9.36 -6.59
CA SER A 302 -15.77 -10.32 -6.97
C SER A 302 -17.02 -10.32 -6.07
N ALA A 303 -17.15 -9.39 -5.12
CA ALA A 303 -18.35 -9.29 -4.26
C ALA A 303 -19.61 -8.75 -4.98
N ALA A 304 -19.61 -8.70 -6.32
CA ALA A 304 -20.83 -8.63 -7.11
C ALA A 304 -21.35 -10.06 -7.34
N LEU A 305 -22.00 -10.64 -6.33
CA LEU A 305 -22.73 -11.90 -6.49
C LEU A 305 -23.84 -11.71 -7.54
N PRO A 306 -23.93 -12.56 -8.59
CA PRO A 306 -25.00 -12.48 -9.55
C PRO A 306 -26.30 -13.00 -8.91
N SER A 307 -27.29 -12.13 -8.74
CA SER A 307 -28.64 -12.54 -8.39
C SER A 307 -29.29 -13.30 -9.56
N ARG A 308 -29.12 -14.62 -9.62
CA ARG A 308 -29.94 -15.45 -10.49
C ARG A 308 -31.00 -16.12 -9.64
N ALA A 309 -32.08 -15.37 -9.38
CA ALA A 309 -33.29 -15.92 -8.81
C ALA A 309 -33.85 -16.97 -9.79
N LEU A 310 -33.90 -18.23 -9.35
CA LEU A 310 -34.82 -19.20 -9.92
C LEU A 310 -36.23 -18.74 -9.56
N SER A 311 -36.99 -18.22 -10.53
CA SER A 311 -38.45 -18.22 -10.46
C SER A 311 -38.98 -19.18 -11.52
N SER A 312 -39.31 -20.37 -11.06
CA SER A 312 -40.21 -21.30 -11.73
C SER A 312 -41.62 -20.70 -11.83
N SER A 313 -42.29 -21.01 -12.94
CA SER A 313 -43.75 -21.16 -13.04
C SER A 313 -44.62 -19.90 -12.94
N ARG A 314 -45.01 -19.38 -14.11
CA ARG A 314 -46.39 -18.93 -14.35
C ARG A 314 -46.75 -19.21 -15.82
N ARG A 315 -47.53 -20.26 -16.04
CA ARG A 315 -48.28 -20.45 -17.28
C ARG A 315 -49.69 -20.90 -16.92
N THR A 316 -50.58 -19.94 -16.70
CA THR A 316 -52.03 -20.13 -16.72
C THR A 316 -52.72 -18.80 -17.03
N SER A 317 -53.07 -18.59 -18.29
CA SER A 317 -54.34 -17.96 -18.68
C SER A 317 -54.47 -18.00 -20.20
N MET A 318 -55.44 -18.79 -20.67
CA MET A 318 -56.31 -18.54 -21.83
C MET A 318 -57.28 -19.72 -21.86
N PRO A 319 -58.59 -19.49 -21.77
CA PRO A 319 -59.38 -19.93 -22.91
C PRO A 319 -60.51 -18.94 -23.22
N THR A 320 -60.58 -18.51 -24.48
CA THR A 320 -61.85 -18.21 -25.15
C THR A 320 -61.60 -18.01 -26.65
N SER A 321 -61.86 -19.04 -27.43
CA SER A 321 -62.34 -18.84 -28.80
C SER A 321 -63.31 -19.98 -29.14
N THR A 322 -64.56 -19.59 -29.22
CA THR A 322 -65.67 -20.30 -29.85
C THR A 322 -65.29 -20.82 -31.24
N HIS A 323 -65.46 -22.12 -31.49
CA HIS A 323 -65.71 -22.62 -32.82
C HIS A 323 -66.84 -23.65 -32.82
N THR A 324 -67.92 -23.22 -33.43
CA THR A 324 -69.06 -23.96 -33.95
C THR A 324 -68.61 -24.85 -35.10
N THR A 325 -68.96 -26.14 -35.08
CA THR A 325 -69.57 -26.82 -36.24
C THR A 325 -70.17 -28.17 -35.85
N LYS A 326 -71.42 -28.34 -36.30
CA LYS A 326 -72.19 -29.59 -36.35
C LYS A 326 -71.54 -30.58 -37.33
N SER A 327 -71.46 -31.85 -36.94
CA SER A 327 -72.12 -33.01 -37.56
C SER A 327 -71.54 -34.29 -37.01
#